data_AF-A0A923V5F2-F1
#
_entry.id   AF-A0A923V5F2-F1
#
_cell.length_a   1.000
_cell.length_b   1.000
_cell.length_c   1.000
_cell.angle_alpha   90.00
_cell.angle_beta   90.00
_cell.angle_gamma   90.00
#
_symmetry.space_group_name_H-M   'P 1'
#
loop_
_entity.id
_entity.type
_entity.pdbx_description
1 polymer ?
#
loop_
_entity_poly.entity_id
_entity_poly.type
_entity_poly.pdbx_seq_one_letter_code
_entity_poly.pdbx_strand_id
1 'polypeptide(L)'
;MESIFGLLTILFNLTLVGGVVMFIFKVLKFRKKSDFKNEIDNLQAQISLLRISLKAKVKKKSFTFRSQFPKPLITGDLIDTALNELIENKLETGKELQAYFDLSRRINSFLVVNIQGYSPIEDFMSNDFKNEISIIRLIKDISSLSARLNKRSDSYNLTNQSAKLATVDNLIFTSMIEVNRIFNDTPEVHEETPPVAKKPAA
;
A
#
# COMPACT_ATOMS: atom_id res chain seq x y z
N MET A 1 -13.17 2.65 69.87
CA MET A 1 -13.70 3.55 68.83
C MET A 1 -12.59 4.06 67.92
N GLU A 2 -11.44 4.49 68.45
CA GLU A 2 -10.30 4.97 67.64
C GLU A 2 -9.74 3.94 66.64
N SER A 3 -9.67 2.65 67.02
CA SER A 3 -9.20 1.57 66.15
C SER A 3 -10.10 1.32 64.92
N ILE A 4 -11.41 1.53 65.07
CA ILE A 4 -12.39 1.39 63.99
C ILE A 4 -12.26 2.56 63.00
N PHE A 5 -12.07 3.78 63.48
CA PHE A 5 -11.80 4.95 62.64
C PHE A 5 -10.48 4.82 61.86
N GLY A 6 -9.43 4.26 62.50
CA GLY A 6 -8.17 3.95 61.83
C GLY A 6 -8.34 2.97 60.66
N LEU A 7 -9.06 1.86 60.87
CA LEU A 7 -9.37 0.88 59.83
C LEU A 7 -10.18 1.48 58.68
N LEU A 8 -11.19 2.31 58.99
CA LEU A 8 -12.04 2.95 57.98
C LEU A 8 -11.24 3.91 57.08
N THR A 9 -10.31 4.64 57.68
CA THR A 9 -9.42 5.58 56.98
C THR A 9 -8.47 4.83 56.05
N ILE A 10 -7.91 3.69 56.50
CA ILE A 10 -7.06 2.82 55.67
C ILE A 10 -7.87 2.25 54.49
N LEU A 11 -9.09 1.78 54.72
CA LEU A 11 -9.96 1.24 53.68
C LEU A 11 -10.28 2.31 52.62
N PHE A 12 -10.61 3.52 53.06
CA PHE A 12 -10.90 4.66 52.19
C PHE A 12 -9.67 5.03 51.33
N ASN A 13 -8.49 5.15 51.94
CA ASN A 13 -7.26 5.42 51.21
C ASN A 13 -6.94 4.32 50.19
N LEU A 14 -7.15 3.05 50.54
CA LEU A 14 -6.96 1.93 49.62
C LEU A 14 -7.90 2.01 48.42
N THR A 15 -9.18 2.33 48.63
CA THR A 15 -10.14 2.52 47.54
C THR A 15 -9.82 3.72 46.66
N LEU A 16 -9.33 4.81 47.25
CA LEU A 16 -8.96 6.02 46.53
C LEU A 16 -7.73 5.77 45.65
N VAL A 17 -6.70 5.10 46.19
CA VAL A 17 -5.53 4.65 45.41
C VAL A 17 -5.95 3.70 44.29
N GLY A 18 -6.82 2.71 44.57
CA GLY A 18 -7.34 1.79 43.56
C GLY A 18 -8.09 2.51 42.43
N GLY A 19 -8.91 3.52 42.78
CA GLY A 19 -9.62 4.36 41.82
C GLY A 19 -8.67 5.18 40.94
N VAL A 20 -7.63 5.78 41.53
CA VAL A 20 -6.60 6.55 40.80
C VAL A 20 -5.83 5.64 39.84
N VAL A 21 -5.41 4.45 40.30
CA VAL A 21 -4.71 3.48 39.45
C VAL A 21 -5.59 3.05 38.27
N MET A 22 -6.86 2.69 38.51
CA MET A 22 -7.81 2.36 37.44
C MET A 22 -8.03 3.51 36.46
N PHE A 23 -8.12 4.75 36.95
CA PHE A 23 -8.23 5.94 36.12
C PHE A 23 -7.01 6.12 35.21
N ILE A 24 -5.80 6.04 35.77
CA ILE A 24 -4.55 6.13 35.00
C ILE A 24 -4.49 5.03 33.94
N PHE A 25 -4.80 3.78 34.28
CA PHE A 25 -4.85 2.68 33.31
C PHE A 25 -5.86 2.93 32.18
N LYS A 26 -7.04 3.47 32.51
CA LYS A 26 -8.06 3.79 31.51
C LYS A 26 -7.61 4.92 30.58
N VAL A 27 -6.98 5.97 31.11
CA VAL A 27 -6.41 7.09 30.32
C VAL A 27 -5.29 6.60 29.41
N LEU A 28 -4.36 5.77 29.93
CA LEU A 28 -3.28 5.19 29.13
C LEU A 28 -3.81 4.30 28.00
N LYS A 29 -4.82 3.46 28.29
CA LYS A 29 -5.46 2.61 27.28
C LYS A 29 -6.17 3.45 26.20
N PHE A 30 -6.84 4.54 26.60
CA PHE A 30 -7.51 5.45 25.67
C PHE A 30 -6.50 6.18 24.76
N ARG A 31 -5.41 6.72 25.33
CA ARG A 31 -4.33 7.36 24.57
C ARG A 31 -3.72 6.40 23.54
N LYS A 32 -3.33 5.20 23.98
CA LYS A 32 -2.78 4.17 23.09
C LYS A 32 -3.73 3.83 21.93
N LYS A 33 -5.04 3.73 22.20
CA LYS A 33 -6.05 3.49 21.17
C LYS A 33 -6.16 4.65 20.18
N SER A 34 -6.11 5.88 20.67
CA SER A 34 -6.12 7.09 19.82
C SER A 34 -4.89 7.14 18.91
N ASP A 35 -3.71 6.82 19.44
CA ASP A 35 -2.45 6.85 18.68
C ASP A 35 -2.47 5.83 17.53
N PHE A 36 -2.95 4.60 17.78
CA PHE A 36 -3.10 3.60 16.72
C PHE A 36 -4.09 4.04 15.63
N LYS A 37 -5.22 4.62 16.01
CA LYS A 37 -6.21 5.10 15.05
C LYS A 37 -5.63 6.23 14.20
N ASN A 38 -4.94 7.19 14.82
CA ASN A 38 -4.27 8.29 14.12
C ASN A 38 -3.19 7.78 13.14
N GLU A 39 -2.43 6.74 13.51
CA GLU A 39 -1.45 6.11 12.61
C GLU A 39 -2.12 5.46 11.39
N ILE A 40 -3.24 4.75 11.60
CA ILE A 40 -4.01 4.12 10.52
C ILE A 40 -4.59 5.19 9.58
N ASP A 41 -5.19 6.24 10.12
CA ASP A 41 -5.76 7.34 9.34
C ASP A 41 -4.66 8.06 8.51
N ASN A 42 -3.47 8.24 9.09
CA ASN A 42 -2.32 8.81 8.37
C ASN A 42 -1.83 7.90 7.23
N LEU A 43 -1.73 6.58 7.46
CA LEU A 43 -1.36 5.63 6.41
C LEU A 43 -2.38 5.63 5.27
N GLN A 44 -3.68 5.71 5.58
CA GLN A 44 -4.74 5.80 4.58
C GLN A 44 -4.67 7.10 3.77
N ALA A 45 -4.35 8.22 4.42
CA ALA A 45 -4.13 9.49 3.75
C ALA A 45 -2.92 9.43 2.81
N GLN A 46 -1.81 8.82 3.24
CA GLN A 46 -0.61 8.64 2.41
C GLN A 46 -0.90 7.81 1.16
N ILE A 47 -1.60 6.67 1.30
CA ILE A 47 -2.00 5.84 0.15
C ILE A 47 -2.86 6.65 -0.83
N SER A 48 -3.81 7.45 -0.32
CA SER A 48 -4.67 8.28 -1.16
C SER A 48 -3.88 9.32 -1.96
N LEU A 49 -2.89 9.97 -1.33
CA LEU A 49 -2.01 10.92 -2.00
C LEU A 49 -1.16 10.25 -3.09
N LEU A 50 -0.62 9.06 -2.82
CA LEU A 50 0.15 8.31 -3.80
C LEU A 50 -0.71 7.89 -5.00
N ARG A 51 -1.96 7.47 -4.78
CA ARG A 51 -2.90 7.14 -5.85
C ARG A 51 -3.19 8.33 -6.76
N ILE A 52 -3.42 9.52 -6.19
CA ILE A 52 -3.62 10.75 -6.96
C ILE A 52 -2.38 11.07 -7.81
N SER A 53 -1.19 10.96 -7.21
CA SER A 53 0.08 11.19 -7.90
C SER A 53 0.31 10.20 -9.04
N LEU A 54 0.04 8.91 -8.80
CA LEU A 54 0.15 7.84 -9.79
C LEU A 54 -0.77 8.10 -10.98
N LYS A 55 -2.06 8.37 -10.72
CA LYS A 55 -3.04 8.68 -11.76
C LYS A 55 -2.63 9.89 -12.60
N ALA A 56 -2.16 10.96 -11.96
CA ALA A 56 -1.69 12.15 -12.65
C ALA A 56 -0.50 11.85 -13.57
N LYS A 57 0.45 11.02 -13.12
CA LYS A 57 1.62 10.62 -13.92
C LYS A 57 1.25 9.73 -15.11
N VAL A 58 0.41 8.73 -14.92
CA VAL A 58 -0.06 7.85 -16.00
C VAL A 58 -0.83 8.66 -17.05
N LYS A 59 -1.72 9.55 -16.61
CA LYS A 59 -2.48 10.44 -17.49
C LYS A 59 -1.56 11.37 -18.28
N LYS A 60 -0.60 12.02 -17.62
CA LYS A 60 0.39 12.88 -18.27
C LYS A 60 1.20 12.09 -19.30
N LYS A 61 1.70 10.91 -18.93
CA LYS A 61 2.47 10.04 -19.82
C LYS A 61 1.68 9.67 -21.07
N SER A 62 0.43 9.26 -20.91
CA SER A 62 -0.45 8.86 -22.01
C SER A 62 -0.71 10.02 -22.99
N PHE A 63 -0.93 11.24 -22.48
CA PHE A 63 -1.08 12.41 -23.34
C PHE A 63 0.21 12.81 -24.05
N THR A 64 1.34 12.81 -23.35
CA THR A 64 2.64 13.09 -23.97
C THR A 64 2.94 12.10 -25.08
N PHE A 65 2.72 10.81 -24.82
CA PHE A 65 2.90 9.75 -25.82
C PHE A 65 2.02 9.97 -27.06
N ARG A 66 0.73 10.30 -26.84
CA ARG A 66 -0.21 10.60 -27.93
C ARG A 66 0.27 11.76 -28.81
N SER A 67 0.91 12.77 -28.22
CA SER A 67 1.40 13.95 -28.96
C SER A 67 2.63 13.69 -29.83
N GLN A 68 3.30 12.55 -29.67
CA GLN A 68 4.48 12.21 -30.47
C GLN A 68 4.15 11.58 -31.82
N PHE A 69 2.89 11.17 -32.04
CA PHE A 69 2.48 10.63 -33.32
C PHE A 69 2.45 11.76 -34.37
N PRO A 70 3.06 11.56 -35.56
CA PRO A 70 3.13 12.59 -36.60
C PRO A 70 1.76 12.94 -37.19
N LYS A 71 0.82 11.99 -37.11
CA LYS A 71 -0.60 12.22 -37.38
C LYS A 71 -1.38 11.94 -36.10
N PRO A 72 -2.45 12.71 -35.81
CA PRO A 72 -3.34 12.38 -34.70
C PRO A 72 -3.82 10.93 -34.84
N LEU A 73 -3.76 10.18 -33.74
CA LEU A 73 -4.38 8.86 -33.67
C LEU A 73 -5.88 8.98 -34.00
N ILE A 74 -6.38 8.10 -34.85
CA ILE A 74 -7.80 8.09 -35.21
C ILE A 74 -8.57 7.55 -34.00
N THR A 75 -9.67 8.21 -33.65
CA THR A 75 -10.53 7.78 -32.55
C THR A 75 -11.02 6.36 -32.81
N GLY A 76 -10.76 5.45 -31.85
CA GLY A 76 -11.09 4.03 -31.99
C GLY A 76 -9.98 3.15 -32.56
N ASP A 77 -8.82 3.72 -32.90
CA ASP A 77 -7.62 2.92 -33.17
C ASP A 77 -7.21 2.14 -31.92
N LEU A 78 -6.63 0.95 -32.12
CA LEU A 78 -6.21 0.07 -31.01
C LEU A 78 -5.27 0.75 -30.00
N ILE A 79 -4.39 1.65 -30.48
CA ILE A 79 -3.49 2.46 -29.64
C ILE A 79 -4.28 3.55 -28.91
N ASP A 80 -5.20 4.24 -29.59
CA ASP A 80 -6.05 5.27 -28.98
C ASP A 80 -6.91 4.67 -27.87
N THR A 81 -7.58 3.55 -28.13
CA THR A 81 -8.40 2.84 -27.15
C THR A 81 -7.56 2.44 -25.93
N ALA A 82 -6.38 1.84 -26.12
CA ALA A 82 -5.52 1.44 -25.00
C ALA A 82 -5.01 2.64 -24.18
N LEU A 83 -4.70 3.78 -24.83
CA LEU A 83 -4.30 5.00 -24.14
C LEU A 83 -5.47 5.63 -23.36
N ASN A 84 -6.68 5.61 -23.92
CA ASN A 84 -7.86 6.11 -23.22
C ASN A 84 -8.20 5.21 -22.01
N GLU A 85 -8.10 3.88 -22.16
CA GLU A 85 -8.25 2.93 -21.05
C GLU A 85 -7.21 3.19 -19.94
N LEU A 86 -5.96 3.51 -20.29
CA LEU A 86 -4.94 3.91 -19.31
C LEU A 86 -5.28 5.20 -18.56
N ILE A 87 -5.85 6.19 -19.26
CA ILE A 87 -6.23 7.49 -18.68
C ILE A 87 -7.42 7.35 -17.73
N GLU A 88 -8.36 6.47 -18.06
CA GLU A 88 -9.58 6.24 -17.29
C GLU A 88 -9.39 5.28 -16.12
N ASN A 89 -8.31 4.48 -16.14
CA ASN A 89 -7.96 3.56 -15.08
C ASN A 89 -7.84 4.28 -13.71
N LYS A 90 -8.48 3.72 -12.68
CA LYS A 90 -8.50 4.31 -11.33
C LYS A 90 -7.24 3.98 -10.54
N LEU A 91 -6.56 2.87 -10.84
CA LEU A 91 -5.31 2.44 -10.20
C LEU A 91 -5.43 2.27 -8.68
N GLU A 92 -6.58 1.78 -8.22
CA GLU A 92 -6.88 1.59 -6.80
C GLU A 92 -6.71 0.14 -6.35
N THR A 93 -6.99 -0.80 -7.25
CA THR A 93 -6.99 -2.26 -6.99
C THR A 93 -5.82 -2.98 -7.67
N GLY A 94 -5.48 -4.19 -7.19
CA GLY A 94 -4.43 -5.01 -7.83
C GLY A 94 -4.71 -5.30 -9.31
N LYS A 95 -5.98 -5.52 -9.68
CA LYS A 95 -6.40 -5.73 -11.07
C LYS A 95 -6.13 -4.50 -11.94
N GLU A 96 -6.42 -3.31 -11.43
CA GLU A 96 -6.19 -2.05 -12.14
C GLU A 96 -4.70 -1.75 -12.30
N LEU A 97 -3.89 -2.08 -11.29
CA LEU A 97 -2.43 -2.01 -11.38
C LEU A 97 -1.87 -3.00 -12.40
N GLN A 98 -2.41 -4.22 -12.48
CA GLN A 98 -2.05 -5.16 -13.54
C GLN A 98 -2.42 -4.62 -14.92
N ALA A 99 -3.61 -4.04 -15.05
CA ALA A 99 -4.08 -3.48 -16.30
C ALA A 99 -3.15 -2.39 -16.84
N TYR A 100 -2.48 -1.62 -15.98
CA TYR A 100 -1.44 -0.68 -16.41
C TYR A 100 -0.32 -1.37 -17.21
N PHE A 101 0.23 -2.47 -16.67
CA PHE A 101 1.31 -3.21 -17.34
C PHE A 101 0.82 -3.88 -18.62
N ASP A 102 -0.37 -4.50 -18.57
CA ASP A 102 -0.94 -5.19 -19.72
C ASP A 102 -1.23 -4.22 -20.87
N LEU A 103 -1.82 -3.06 -20.58
CA LEU A 103 -2.08 -2.02 -21.57
C LEU A 103 -0.79 -1.42 -22.12
N SER A 104 0.22 -1.20 -21.27
CA SER A 104 1.54 -0.73 -21.73
C SER A 104 2.20 -1.70 -22.71
N ARG A 105 2.19 -3.00 -22.41
CA ARG A 105 2.69 -4.05 -23.32
C ARG A 105 1.87 -4.14 -24.60
N ARG A 106 0.55 -3.97 -24.49
CA ARG A 106 -0.37 -4.00 -25.63
C ARG A 106 -0.11 -2.83 -26.58
N ILE A 107 0.10 -1.62 -26.06
CA ILE A 107 0.52 -0.44 -26.85
C ILE A 107 1.83 -0.75 -27.59
N ASN A 108 2.84 -1.27 -26.88
CA ASN A 108 4.12 -1.64 -27.49
C ASN A 108 3.98 -2.67 -28.61
N SER A 109 3.10 -3.66 -28.43
CA SER A 109 2.83 -4.67 -29.45
C SER A 109 2.20 -4.05 -30.70
N PHE A 110 1.29 -3.10 -30.55
CA PHE A 110 0.66 -2.39 -31.67
C PHE A 110 1.62 -1.45 -32.40
N LEU A 111 2.61 -0.88 -31.71
CA LEU A 111 3.67 -0.11 -32.34
C LEU A 111 4.48 -0.99 -33.29
N VAL A 112 4.90 -2.18 -32.86
CA VAL A 112 5.69 -3.11 -33.69
C VAL A 112 4.94 -3.51 -34.97
N VAL A 113 3.62 -3.72 -34.89
CA VAL A 113 2.79 -4.13 -36.04
C VAL A 113 2.54 -2.98 -37.03
N ASN A 114 2.44 -1.74 -36.57
CA ASN A 114 2.13 -0.58 -37.42
C ASN A 114 3.36 0.13 -38.04
N ILE A 115 4.58 -0.21 -37.61
CA ILE A 115 5.83 0.49 -37.99
C ILE A 115 6.59 -0.22 -39.14
N GLN A 116 5.89 -0.79 -40.13
CA GLN A 116 6.57 -1.24 -41.38
C GLN A 116 7.01 -0.09 -42.32
N GLY A 117 7.00 1.19 -41.89
CA GLY A 117 7.40 2.28 -42.79
C GLY A 117 7.61 3.69 -42.24
N TYR A 118 7.59 3.93 -40.92
CA TYR A 118 7.85 5.26 -40.35
C TYR A 118 8.84 5.19 -39.19
N SER A 119 9.60 6.28 -38.99
CA SER A 119 10.62 6.47 -37.94
C SER A 119 10.25 5.79 -36.61
N PRO A 120 11.20 5.15 -35.89
CA PRO A 120 10.86 4.34 -34.73
C PRO A 120 10.32 5.25 -33.64
N ILE A 121 9.00 5.20 -33.43
CA ILE A 121 8.40 5.70 -32.21
C ILE A 121 8.97 4.80 -31.11
N GLU A 122 9.71 5.39 -30.16
CA GLU A 122 10.22 4.66 -29.01
C GLU A 122 9.06 4.01 -28.26
N ASP A 123 9.31 2.82 -27.71
CA ASP A 123 8.27 2.08 -27.00
C ASP A 123 7.71 2.92 -25.83
N PHE A 124 6.44 2.69 -25.50
CA PHE A 124 5.70 3.44 -24.49
C PHE A 124 6.40 3.46 -23.12
N MET A 125 7.09 2.39 -22.74
CA MET A 125 7.74 2.28 -21.44
C MET A 125 9.12 2.97 -21.44
N SER A 126 9.83 2.97 -22.57
CA SER A 126 11.19 3.49 -22.71
C SER A 126 11.26 4.98 -23.03
N ASN A 127 10.30 5.50 -23.80
CA ASN A 127 10.26 6.88 -24.29
C ASN A 127 10.26 7.97 -23.19
N ASP A 128 9.76 7.64 -22.00
CA ASP A 128 9.97 8.48 -20.80
C ASP A 128 10.35 7.58 -19.62
N PHE A 129 11.55 7.03 -19.70
CA PHE A 129 12.08 6.09 -18.70
C PHE A 129 12.09 6.68 -17.28
N LYS A 130 12.40 7.98 -17.12
CA LYS A 130 12.40 8.64 -15.81
C LYS A 130 11.00 8.66 -15.19
N ASN A 131 9.99 8.98 -15.98
CA ASN A 131 8.61 8.96 -15.51
C ASN A 131 8.10 7.52 -15.32
N GLU A 132 8.51 6.57 -16.16
CA GLU A 132 8.20 5.14 -15.99
C GLU A 132 8.69 4.62 -14.63
N ILE A 133 9.97 4.83 -14.32
CA ILE A 133 10.53 4.42 -13.03
C ILE A 133 9.80 5.10 -11.86
N SER A 134 9.36 6.35 -12.04
CA SER A 134 8.55 7.04 -11.04
C SER A 134 7.18 6.40 -10.86
N ILE A 135 6.53 5.96 -11.94
CA ILE A 135 5.24 5.26 -11.91
C ILE A 135 5.41 3.91 -11.20
N ILE A 136 6.40 3.10 -11.61
CA ILE A 136 6.66 1.79 -11.01
C ILE A 136 7.00 1.93 -9.51
N ARG A 137 7.75 2.98 -9.11
CA ARG A 137 8.01 3.28 -7.69
C ARG A 137 6.74 3.56 -6.91
N LEU A 138 5.85 4.41 -7.44
CA LEU A 138 4.57 4.69 -6.78
C LEU A 138 3.71 3.43 -6.63
N ILE A 139 3.70 2.55 -7.64
CA ILE A 139 3.01 1.25 -7.55
C ILE A 139 3.58 0.41 -6.39
N LYS A 140 4.92 0.34 -6.26
CA LYS A 140 5.59 -0.34 -5.14
C LYS A 140 5.22 0.27 -3.78
N ASP A 141 5.26 1.59 -3.67
CA ASP A 141 4.97 2.31 -2.43
C ASP A 141 3.51 2.13 -1.99
N ILE A 142 2.57 2.18 -2.93
CA ILE A 142 1.15 1.92 -2.66
C ILE A 142 0.96 0.48 -2.18
N SER A 143 1.61 -0.50 -2.82
CA SER A 143 1.52 -1.90 -2.42
C SER A 143 2.08 -2.14 -1.01
N SER A 144 3.26 -1.59 -0.70
CA SER A 144 3.91 -1.78 0.60
C SER A 144 3.15 -1.08 1.74
N LEU A 145 2.66 0.15 1.50
CA LEU A 145 1.84 0.87 2.47
C LEU A 145 0.48 0.20 2.70
N SER A 146 -0.14 -0.37 1.66
CA SER A 146 -1.40 -1.11 1.81
C SER A 146 -1.21 -2.35 2.68
N ALA A 147 -0.12 -3.10 2.50
CA ALA A 147 0.22 -4.23 3.35
C ALA A 147 0.50 -3.79 4.80
N ARG A 148 1.23 -2.68 5.00
CA ARG A 148 1.49 -2.12 6.33
C ARG A 148 0.22 -1.65 7.02
N LEU A 149 -0.68 -0.99 6.28
CA LEU A 149 -1.99 -0.55 6.76
C LEU A 149 -2.82 -1.75 7.23
N ASN A 150 -2.93 -2.80 6.42
CA ASN A 150 -3.66 -4.01 6.78
C ASN A 150 -3.11 -4.66 8.06
N LYS A 151 -1.78 -4.84 8.16
CA LYS A 151 -1.14 -5.39 9.37
C LYS A 151 -1.47 -4.56 10.63
N ARG A 152 -1.53 -3.24 10.51
CA ARG A 152 -1.88 -2.33 11.61
C ARG A 152 -3.38 -2.38 11.94
N SER A 153 -4.24 -2.38 10.93
CA SER A 153 -5.69 -2.54 11.08
C SER A 153 -6.04 -3.87 11.76
N ASP A 154 -5.39 -4.97 11.36
CA ASP A 154 -5.57 -6.28 11.97
C ASP A 154 -5.16 -6.28 13.45
N SER A 155 -4.00 -5.70 13.76
CA SER A 155 -3.52 -5.55 15.14
C SER A 155 -4.49 -4.74 16.01
N TYR A 156 -5.06 -3.66 15.44
CA TYR A 156 -6.07 -2.86 16.12
C TYR A 156 -7.39 -3.62 16.29
N ASN A 157 -7.83 -4.37 15.28
CA ASN A 157 -9.07 -5.15 15.29
C ASN A 157 -9.05 -6.32 16.27
N LEU A 158 -7.88 -6.96 16.44
CA LEU A 158 -7.67 -8.00 17.47
C LEU A 158 -7.91 -7.45 18.88
N THR A 159 -7.51 -6.20 19.13
CA THR A 159 -7.63 -5.55 20.44
C THR A 159 -8.95 -4.77 20.63
N ASN A 160 -9.69 -4.49 19.55
CA ASN A 160 -10.89 -3.66 19.55
C ASN A 160 -12.04 -4.28 18.73
N GLN A 161 -12.53 -5.45 19.16
CA GLN A 161 -13.56 -6.20 18.44
C GLN A 161 -14.89 -5.45 18.23
N SER A 162 -15.25 -4.52 19.13
CA SER A 162 -16.49 -3.74 19.04
C SER A 162 -16.40 -2.53 18.12
N ALA A 163 -15.20 -2.13 17.68
CA ALA A 163 -14.96 -0.96 16.84
C ALA A 163 -13.94 -1.31 15.75
N LYS A 164 -14.22 -2.37 14.99
CA LYS A 164 -13.33 -2.84 13.92
C LYS A 164 -13.20 -1.77 12.82
N LEU A 165 -11.97 -1.57 12.37
CA LEU A 165 -11.65 -0.77 11.21
C LEU A 165 -11.71 -1.65 9.95
N ALA A 166 -12.13 -1.05 8.85
CA ALA A 166 -12.11 -1.71 7.54
C ALA A 166 -10.65 -1.97 7.11
N THR A 167 -10.43 -3.14 6.51
CA THR A 167 -9.17 -3.47 5.85
C THR A 167 -9.21 -3.02 4.39
N VAL A 168 -8.04 -2.70 3.83
CA VAL A 168 -7.90 -2.35 2.41
C VAL A 168 -7.60 -3.63 1.63
N ASP A 169 -8.02 -3.70 0.38
CA ASP A 169 -7.70 -4.85 -0.47
C ASP A 169 -6.20 -5.04 -0.61
N ASN A 170 -5.73 -6.29 -0.47
CA ASN A 170 -4.34 -6.62 -0.74
C ASN A 170 -4.07 -6.48 -2.23
N LEU A 171 -3.11 -5.62 -2.57
CA LEU A 171 -2.74 -5.30 -3.94
C LEU A 171 -1.81 -6.36 -4.53
N ILE A 172 -2.35 -7.55 -4.76
CA ILE A 172 -1.64 -8.67 -5.37
C ILE A 172 -1.89 -8.65 -6.88
N PHE A 173 -0.81 -8.62 -7.67
CA PHE A 173 -0.87 -8.67 -9.12
C PHE A 173 0.40 -9.29 -9.71
N THR A 174 0.30 -9.86 -10.91
CA THR A 174 1.36 -10.67 -11.53
C THR A 174 2.64 -9.88 -11.77
N SER A 175 2.52 -8.64 -12.28
CA SER A 175 3.67 -7.78 -12.56
C SER A 175 4.38 -7.28 -11.29
N MET A 176 3.87 -7.58 -10.08
CA MET A 176 4.54 -7.22 -8.84
C MET A 176 5.93 -7.89 -8.71
N ILE A 177 6.12 -9.06 -9.34
CA ILE A 177 7.44 -9.72 -9.41
C ILE A 177 8.44 -8.85 -10.17
N GLU A 178 8.02 -8.24 -11.27
CA GLU A 178 8.84 -7.33 -12.08
C GLU A 178 9.14 -6.05 -11.30
N VAL A 179 8.13 -5.48 -10.63
CA VAL A 179 8.28 -4.31 -9.74
C VAL A 179 9.32 -4.58 -8.65
N ASN A 180 9.21 -5.72 -7.97
CA ASN A 180 10.15 -6.09 -6.90
C ASN A 180 11.57 -6.32 -7.43
N ARG A 181 11.71 -6.91 -8.63
CA ARG A 181 13.01 -7.08 -9.29
C ARG A 181 13.68 -5.75 -9.60
N ILE A 182 12.92 -4.74 -10.05
CA ILE A 182 13.46 -3.41 -10.37
C ILE A 182 14.02 -2.71 -9.14
N PHE A 183 13.42 -2.92 -7.97
CA PHE A 183 13.76 -2.21 -6.75
C PHE A 183 14.47 -3.07 -5.69
N ASN A 184 14.89 -4.31 -6.00
CA ASN A 184 15.61 -5.24 -5.14
C ASN A 184 15.28 -5.10 -3.64
N ASP A 185 14.06 -5.50 -3.25
CA ASP A 185 13.89 -6.09 -1.91
C ASP A 185 14.04 -7.59 -2.12
N THR A 186 15.23 -8.12 -1.89
CA THR A 186 15.38 -9.55 -1.61
C THR A 186 14.44 -9.84 -0.45
N PRO A 187 13.44 -10.73 -0.57
CA PRO A 187 12.73 -11.17 0.62
C PRO A 187 13.78 -11.85 1.49
N GLU A 188 14.10 -11.26 2.65
CA GLU A 188 14.88 -11.93 3.68
C GLU A 188 14.10 -13.20 4.05
N VAL A 189 14.56 -14.33 3.52
CA VAL A 189 14.17 -15.67 3.95
C VAL A 189 14.74 -15.83 5.35
N HIS A 190 13.99 -15.42 6.36
CA HIS A 190 14.23 -15.84 7.73
C HIS A 190 13.66 -17.25 7.90
N GLU A 191 14.47 -18.26 7.54
CA GLU A 191 14.31 -19.62 8.05
C GLU A 191 15.68 -20.31 8.10
N GLU A 192 16.41 -20.09 9.19
CA GLU A 192 17.29 -21.13 9.74
C GLU A 192 16.78 -21.46 11.14
N THR A 193 15.98 -22.52 11.20
CA THR A 193 15.70 -23.28 12.42
C THR A 193 17.00 -23.63 13.13
N PRO A 194 17.11 -23.41 14.46
CA PRO A 194 18.29 -23.84 15.21
C PRO A 194 18.40 -25.38 15.21
N PRO A 195 19.62 -25.94 15.15
CA PRO A 195 19.81 -27.37 15.17
C PRO A 195 19.35 -27.95 16.52
N VAL A 196 18.43 -28.91 16.44
CA VAL A 196 17.97 -29.72 17.58
C VAL A 196 19.18 -30.48 18.15
N ALA A 197 19.58 -30.12 19.36
CA ALA A 197 20.59 -30.85 20.12
C ALA A 197 20.09 -32.28 20.37
N LYS A 198 20.77 -33.27 19.78
CA LYS A 198 20.57 -34.68 20.09
C LYS A 198 21.00 -34.93 21.54
N LYS A 199 20.04 -35.36 22.37
CA LYS A 199 20.27 -35.88 23.72
C LYS A 199 21.25 -37.07 23.64
N PRO A 200 22.25 -37.18 24.53
CA PRO A 200 23.06 -38.38 24.60
C PRO A 200 22.19 -39.56 25.09
N ALA A 201 22.30 -40.70 24.41
CA ALA A 201 21.74 -41.95 24.87
C ALA A 201 22.45 -42.38 26.16
N ALA A 202 21.66 -42.83 27.13
CA ALA A 202 22.10 -43.43 28.39
C ALA A 202 22.71 -44.81 28.17
#